data_AF-A0A949L1Z3-F1
#
_entry.id   AF-A0A949L1Z3-F1
#
_cell.length_a   1.000
_cell.length_b   1.000
_cell.length_c   1.000
_cell.angle_alpha   90.00
_cell.angle_beta   90.00
_cell.angle_gamma   90.00
#
_symmetry.space_group_name_H-M   'P 1'
#
loop_
_entity.id
_entity.type
_entity.pdbx_description
1 polymer ?
#
loop_
_entity_poly.entity_id
_entity_poly.type
_entity_poly.pdbx_seq_one_letter_code
_entity_poly.pdbx_strand_id
1 'polypeptide(L)'
;MKATEAKLLEFIKKSPQFVIPIYQRTYSWSKRECRQLWDDIIRTGENKGINAHFVGSIVYIEKGLYSITSQSPLLVIDGQQRLTTLSLLIAALADKLRDLPTGEQEIIDGFSPRKLRNYYLRNPEEEGEKYYKLILSKTDRESLIAIVDGKEMPKKYSLRIKENYEFFKEWIEDYSDKLEVLCKGIAKLIVVDIALSSDQDNPQLIFESMNSTGKELTQADLIRNYILMGLDIKQQSFLYEHLWRPMEIDFGQEAYTSDFDGFMRHFLTVKTGRIPRISEVYEAFKDYAVLMRSKDIEISQIVEDIRKFSKYYCNMTLNQEPDKDLRVVFNDIKELRVDVAYPLLMEIYDDYEEGVLIKEDFIEILRLVEAYVFRRNICSIPTNSLNKTFSTFMRSVDKMRYVESVKAQFILLPSYRRFPNDTEFVKELKTRDLYNIPRRSYWFKRVENFNRKERVEVDQYTIEHVMPQNPSLSEEWKNELGAEWERIHETWLHTIGNLTLTGYNSEYSDKPFSEKRDMENGFKDSPIKFNQTLRNVELWDPVSFTPRNYFLRI
;
A
#
# COMPACT_ATOMS: atom_id res chain seq x y z
N MET A 1 -35.65 4.48 6.39
CA MET A 1 -34.70 5.29 7.19
C MET A 1 -35.44 6.16 8.20
N LYS A 2 -35.10 6.06 9.49
CA LYS A 2 -35.58 6.97 10.55
C LYS A 2 -34.39 7.70 11.17
N ALA A 3 -34.38 9.03 11.11
CA ALA A 3 -33.34 9.86 11.70
C ALA A 3 -33.89 10.67 12.87
N THR A 4 -33.31 10.55 14.06
CA THR A 4 -33.70 11.34 15.23
C THR A 4 -32.51 11.94 15.95
N GLU A 5 -32.67 13.17 16.44
CA GLU A 5 -31.67 13.79 17.31
C GLU A 5 -31.75 13.17 18.70
N ALA A 6 -30.62 12.72 19.22
CA ALA A 6 -30.53 12.11 20.54
C ALA A 6 -29.31 12.62 21.31
N LYS A 7 -29.47 12.78 22.64
CA LYS A 7 -28.32 12.91 23.53
C LYS A 7 -27.50 11.63 23.46
N LEU A 8 -26.21 11.76 23.21
CA LEU A 8 -25.31 10.64 22.99
C LEU A 8 -25.33 9.62 24.15
N LEU A 9 -25.24 10.10 25.39
CA LEU A 9 -25.24 9.21 26.56
C LEU A 9 -26.57 8.46 26.71
N GLU A 10 -27.69 9.11 26.44
CA GLU A 10 -29.02 8.47 26.48
C GLU A 10 -29.15 7.44 25.36
N PHE A 11 -28.63 7.74 24.17
CA PHE A 11 -28.57 6.81 23.05
C PHE A 11 -27.79 5.54 23.44
N ILE A 12 -26.53 5.68 23.92
CA ILE A 12 -25.70 4.54 24.33
C ILE A 12 -26.37 3.72 25.45
N LYS A 13 -26.96 4.40 26.43
CA LYS A 13 -27.61 3.76 27.58
C LYS A 13 -28.80 2.90 27.17
N LYS A 14 -29.64 3.40 26.24
CA LYS A 14 -30.86 2.72 25.77
C LYS A 14 -30.59 1.62 24.75
N SER A 15 -29.49 1.70 24.02
CA SER A 15 -29.12 0.68 23.03
C SER A 15 -28.73 -0.64 23.73
N PRO A 16 -29.18 -1.80 23.22
CA PRO A 16 -28.82 -3.11 23.81
C PRO A 16 -27.32 -3.35 23.70
N GLN A 17 -26.77 -3.22 22.50
CA GLN A 17 -25.36 -3.40 22.19
C GLN A 17 -25.08 -2.82 20.81
N PHE A 18 -23.89 -2.27 20.60
CA PHE A 18 -23.34 -1.90 19.30
C PHE A 18 -22.33 -2.95 18.84
N VAL A 19 -22.49 -3.43 17.61
CA VAL A 19 -21.55 -4.38 17.00
C VAL A 19 -20.99 -3.74 15.74
N ILE A 20 -19.67 -3.62 15.68
CA ILE A 20 -18.95 -3.20 14.49
C ILE A 20 -18.72 -4.44 13.59
N PRO A 21 -19.27 -4.46 12.37
CA PRO A 21 -19.06 -5.56 11.44
C PRO A 21 -17.59 -5.78 11.09
N ILE A 22 -17.25 -7.00 10.68
CA ILE A 22 -15.89 -7.39 10.29
C ILE A 22 -15.36 -6.65 9.05
N TYR A 23 -16.26 -6.15 8.19
CA TYR A 23 -15.90 -5.42 6.97
C TYR A 23 -15.49 -3.98 7.22
N GLN A 24 -15.92 -3.39 8.34
CA GLN A 24 -15.51 -2.05 8.74
C GLN A 24 -14.00 -2.02 9.01
N ARG A 25 -13.37 -0.89 8.66
CA ARG A 25 -11.95 -0.66 9.00
C ARG A 25 -11.77 -0.63 10.51
N THR A 26 -10.58 -1.02 10.96
CA THR A 26 -10.17 -0.87 12.36
C THR A 26 -10.17 0.60 12.79
N TYR A 27 -10.10 0.82 14.09
CA TYR A 27 -9.98 2.14 14.70
C TYR A 27 -8.72 2.85 14.20
N SER A 28 -8.92 4.07 13.68
CA SER A 28 -7.91 4.79 12.90
C SER A 28 -7.85 6.30 13.20
N TRP A 29 -8.65 6.81 14.14
CA TRP A 29 -8.48 8.16 14.66
C TRP A 29 -7.12 8.29 15.33
N SER A 30 -6.45 9.40 15.08
CA SER A 30 -5.17 9.77 15.68
C SER A 30 -5.37 10.76 16.83
N LYS A 31 -4.27 11.12 17.49
CA LYS A 31 -4.25 12.19 18.50
C LYS A 31 -4.93 13.47 18.03
N ARG A 32 -4.83 13.81 16.73
CA ARG A 32 -5.45 15.02 16.17
C ARG A 32 -6.97 15.01 16.28
N GLU A 33 -7.61 13.93 15.82
CA GLU A 33 -9.08 13.79 15.89
C GLU A 33 -9.56 13.68 17.34
N CYS A 34 -8.82 12.94 18.19
CA CYS A 34 -9.10 12.87 19.63
C CYS A 34 -9.00 14.24 20.31
N ARG A 35 -8.01 15.05 19.93
CA ARG A 35 -7.80 16.38 20.49
C ARG A 35 -8.91 17.34 20.09
N GLN A 36 -9.35 17.28 18.83
CA GLN A 36 -10.49 18.08 18.38
C GLN A 36 -11.77 17.74 19.17
N LEU A 37 -12.06 16.45 19.36
CA LEU A 37 -13.20 16.02 20.18
C LEU A 37 -13.07 16.51 21.63
N TRP A 38 -11.86 16.40 22.21
CA TRP A 38 -11.57 16.88 23.56
C TRP A 38 -11.84 18.39 23.70
N ASP A 39 -11.26 19.20 22.82
CA ASP A 39 -11.39 20.66 22.86
C ASP A 39 -12.86 21.10 22.66
N ASP A 40 -13.59 20.41 21.80
CA ASP A 40 -15.03 20.61 21.61
C ASP A 40 -15.84 20.31 22.90
N ILE A 41 -15.54 19.20 23.58
CA ILE A 41 -16.18 18.81 24.84
C ILE A 41 -15.90 19.86 25.93
N ILE A 42 -14.64 20.27 26.09
CA ILE A 42 -14.25 21.27 27.09
C ILE A 42 -14.96 22.61 26.81
N ARG A 43 -14.89 23.12 25.58
CA ARG A 43 -15.57 24.36 25.18
C ARG A 43 -17.07 24.34 25.49
N THR A 44 -17.71 23.19 25.26
CA THR A 44 -19.14 22.98 25.52
C THR A 44 -19.47 22.91 27.02
N GLY A 45 -18.57 22.32 27.80
CA GLY A 45 -18.67 22.26 29.25
C GLY A 45 -18.52 23.62 29.92
N GLU A 46 -17.58 24.44 29.45
CA GLU A 46 -17.28 25.77 30.02
C GLU A 46 -18.40 26.78 29.72
N ASN A 47 -19.00 26.71 28.53
CA ASN A 47 -19.99 27.68 28.11
C ASN A 47 -21.42 27.25 28.49
N LYS A 48 -22.01 27.96 29.46
CA LYS A 48 -23.42 27.76 29.87
C LYS A 48 -24.44 28.07 28.78
N GLY A 49 -24.09 28.91 27.79
CA GLY A 49 -24.96 29.25 26.66
C GLY A 49 -25.01 28.16 25.57
N ILE A 50 -24.08 27.19 25.58
CA ILE A 50 -24.12 26.04 24.67
C ILE A 50 -24.94 24.94 25.32
N ASN A 51 -26.13 24.68 24.77
CA ASN A 51 -27.05 23.66 25.29
C ASN A 51 -26.74 22.26 24.75
N ALA A 52 -26.12 22.17 23.59
CA ALA A 52 -25.76 20.91 22.93
C ALA A 52 -24.57 21.11 21.99
N HIS A 53 -23.76 20.06 21.79
CA HIS A 53 -22.71 20.02 20.78
C HIS A 53 -22.88 18.81 19.88
N PHE A 54 -23.01 19.06 18.58
CA PHE A 54 -23.20 18.01 17.58
C PHE A 54 -21.88 17.34 17.23
N VAL A 55 -21.81 16.02 17.43
CA VAL A 55 -20.61 15.22 17.16
C VAL A 55 -20.73 14.33 15.93
N GLY A 56 -21.86 14.36 15.21
CA GLY A 56 -22.09 13.58 13.99
C GLY A 56 -23.29 12.63 14.06
N SER A 57 -23.44 11.79 13.05
CA SER A 57 -24.51 10.79 12.94
C SER A 57 -24.01 9.37 13.26
N ILE A 58 -24.83 8.55 13.92
CA ILE A 58 -24.53 7.12 14.11
C ILE A 58 -25.55 6.35 13.31
N VAL A 59 -25.08 5.56 12.34
CA VAL A 59 -25.96 4.80 11.45
C VAL A 59 -25.79 3.33 11.70
N TYR A 60 -26.91 2.64 11.88
CA TYR A 60 -26.92 1.22 12.20
C TYR A 60 -28.11 0.51 11.56
N ILE A 61 -27.94 -0.81 11.35
CA ILE A 61 -29.03 -1.70 10.97
C ILE A 61 -29.71 -2.19 12.24
N GLU A 62 -31.02 -2.00 12.30
CA GLU A 62 -31.88 -2.66 13.26
C GLU A 62 -32.46 -3.91 12.60
N LYS A 63 -32.15 -5.10 13.11
CA LYS A 63 -32.79 -6.33 12.62
C LYS A 63 -34.25 -6.29 13.06
N GLY A 64 -35.16 -6.23 12.08
CA GLY A 64 -36.60 -6.12 12.29
C GLY A 64 -37.16 -7.15 13.29
N LEU A 65 -38.23 -6.72 13.97
CA LEU A 65 -38.97 -7.42 15.04
C LEU A 65 -39.33 -8.87 14.70
N TYR A 66 -38.48 -9.82 15.08
CA TYR A 66 -38.92 -11.20 15.29
C TYR A 66 -38.58 -11.62 16.72
N SER A 67 -39.66 -11.74 17.50
CA SER A 67 -39.77 -12.04 18.93
C SER A 67 -39.66 -10.84 19.88
N ILE A 68 -40.72 -10.64 20.66
CA ILE A 68 -40.88 -9.69 21.78
C ILE A 68 -39.87 -9.99 22.93
N THR A 69 -39.05 -11.03 22.78
CA THR A 69 -38.27 -11.65 23.86
C THR A 69 -36.78 -11.28 23.88
N SER A 70 -36.23 -10.59 22.87
CA SER A 70 -34.83 -10.12 22.92
C SER A 70 -34.57 -8.92 22.01
N GLN A 71 -33.99 -7.85 22.55
CA GLN A 71 -33.47 -6.74 21.74
C GLN A 71 -32.22 -7.21 20.97
N SER A 72 -32.27 -7.11 19.64
CA SER A 72 -31.12 -7.48 18.79
C SER A 72 -30.01 -6.43 18.88
N PRO A 73 -28.73 -6.83 18.74
CA PRO A 73 -27.62 -5.88 18.68
C PRO A 73 -27.76 -4.95 17.46
N LEU A 74 -27.33 -3.71 17.63
CA LEU A 74 -27.31 -2.69 16.59
C LEU A 74 -26.02 -2.82 15.77
N LEU A 75 -26.16 -3.15 14.48
CA LEU A 75 -25.02 -3.31 13.59
C LEU A 75 -24.60 -1.95 13.04
N VAL A 76 -23.49 -1.40 13.51
CA VAL A 76 -23.04 -0.04 13.15
C VAL A 76 -22.42 -0.03 11.75
N ILE A 77 -22.94 0.82 10.88
CA ILE A 77 -22.44 1.03 9.51
C ILE A 77 -21.63 2.32 9.40
N ASP A 78 -22.02 3.37 10.12
CA ASP A 78 -21.24 4.61 10.25
C ASP A 78 -21.23 5.13 11.69
N GLY A 79 -20.16 5.84 12.04
CA GLY A 79 -19.94 6.40 13.38
C GLY A 79 -19.11 5.52 14.31
N GLN A 80 -18.56 4.41 13.79
CA GLN A 80 -17.73 3.49 14.58
C GLN A 80 -16.51 4.17 15.25
N GLN A 81 -15.85 5.10 14.57
CA GLN A 81 -14.67 5.79 15.10
C GLN A 81 -15.06 6.72 16.26
N ARG A 82 -16.23 7.36 16.18
CA ARG A 82 -16.77 8.25 17.20
C ARG A 82 -17.19 7.47 18.44
N LEU A 83 -17.98 6.41 18.25
CA LEU A 83 -18.39 5.49 19.33
C LEU A 83 -17.18 4.90 20.07
N THR A 84 -16.16 4.46 19.34
CA THR A 84 -14.94 3.92 19.93
C THR A 84 -14.22 4.98 20.76
N THR A 85 -13.97 6.16 20.18
CA THR A 85 -13.25 7.24 20.88
C THR A 85 -13.97 7.70 22.14
N LEU A 86 -15.30 7.82 22.08
CA LEU A 86 -16.12 8.17 23.24
C LEU A 86 -16.10 7.09 24.32
N SER A 87 -16.09 5.81 23.92
CA SER A 87 -15.94 4.70 24.87
C SER A 87 -14.59 4.74 25.58
N LEU A 88 -13.51 5.08 24.87
CA LEU A 88 -12.18 5.24 25.47
C LEU A 88 -12.12 6.43 26.44
N LEU A 89 -12.70 7.57 26.07
CA LEU A 89 -12.80 8.75 26.94
C LEU A 89 -13.60 8.44 28.22
N ILE A 90 -14.74 7.77 28.09
CA ILE A 90 -15.58 7.39 29.24
C ILE A 90 -14.85 6.39 30.14
N ALA A 91 -14.11 5.44 29.57
CA ALA A 91 -13.29 4.49 30.33
C ALA A 91 -12.21 5.21 31.13
N ALA A 92 -11.44 6.11 30.49
CA ALA A 92 -10.40 6.90 31.14
C ALA A 92 -10.96 7.78 32.26
N LEU A 93 -12.12 8.41 32.04
CA LEU A 93 -12.81 9.19 33.06
C LEU A 93 -13.26 8.32 34.23
N ALA A 94 -13.83 7.14 33.97
CA ALA A 94 -14.24 6.22 35.02
C ALA A 94 -13.07 5.74 35.87
N ASP A 95 -11.88 5.57 35.26
CA ASP A 95 -10.65 5.24 35.99
C ASP A 95 -10.18 6.40 36.86
N LYS A 96 -10.12 7.63 36.33
CA LYS A 96 -9.75 8.81 37.15
C LYS A 96 -10.69 9.00 38.33
N LEU A 97 -12.00 8.88 38.11
CA LEU A 97 -13.00 9.04 39.17
C LEU A 97 -12.92 7.93 40.23
N ARG A 98 -12.45 6.72 39.88
CA ARG A 98 -12.25 5.63 40.84
C ARG A 98 -11.09 5.94 41.79
N ASP A 99 -10.09 6.65 41.30
CA ASP A 99 -8.90 7.00 42.09
C ASP A 99 -9.15 8.17 43.05
N LEU A 100 -10.31 8.85 42.93
CA LEU A 100 -10.76 9.86 43.90
C LEU A 100 -11.29 9.22 45.20
N PRO A 101 -11.27 9.96 46.33
CA PRO A 101 -11.88 9.52 47.59
C PRO A 101 -13.35 9.12 47.41
N THR A 102 -13.83 8.10 48.12
CA THR A 102 -15.15 7.49 47.91
C THR A 102 -16.33 8.49 47.91
N GLY A 103 -16.23 9.60 48.66
CA GLY A 103 -17.25 10.65 48.70
C GLY A 103 -17.22 11.65 47.53
N GLU A 104 -16.16 11.65 46.73
CA GLU A 104 -15.90 12.61 45.64
C GLU A 104 -15.91 11.93 44.26
N GLN A 105 -16.17 10.62 44.21
CA GLN A 105 -16.18 9.86 42.96
C GLN A 105 -17.36 10.23 42.04
N GLU A 106 -18.37 10.94 42.55
CA GLU A 106 -19.49 11.44 41.77
C GLU A 106 -19.46 12.96 41.67
N ILE A 107 -18.84 13.47 40.60
CA ILE A 107 -18.65 14.92 40.38
C ILE A 107 -19.98 15.61 40.03
N ILE A 108 -20.78 14.97 39.17
CA ILE A 108 -22.15 15.37 38.84
C ILE A 108 -23.02 14.12 38.80
N ASP A 109 -24.33 14.26 39.05
CA ASP A 109 -25.24 13.12 39.00
C ASP A 109 -25.16 12.41 37.65
N GLY A 110 -24.93 11.09 37.70
CA GLY A 110 -24.75 10.26 36.50
C GLY A 110 -23.29 9.92 36.21
N PHE A 111 -22.34 10.66 36.77
CA PHE A 111 -20.90 10.55 36.48
C PHE A 111 -20.13 10.04 37.71
N SER A 112 -20.40 8.79 38.08
CA SER A 112 -19.57 8.01 39.00
C SER A 112 -18.92 6.83 38.27
N PRO A 113 -17.81 6.26 38.77
CA PRO A 113 -17.12 5.14 38.10
C PRO A 113 -18.07 3.98 37.77
N ARG A 114 -18.96 3.66 38.70
CA ARG A 114 -19.97 2.61 38.55
C ARG A 114 -21.01 2.97 37.49
N LYS A 115 -21.56 4.19 37.52
CA LYS A 115 -22.58 4.62 36.55
C LYS A 115 -21.99 4.69 35.13
N LEU A 116 -20.78 5.26 34.98
CA LEU A 116 -20.10 5.34 33.68
C LEU A 116 -19.86 3.96 33.05
N ARG A 117 -19.33 3.02 33.84
CA ARG A 117 -19.06 1.66 33.37
C ARG A 117 -20.36 0.90 33.06
N ASN A 118 -21.35 0.94 33.94
CA ASN A 118 -22.57 0.13 33.80
C ASN A 118 -23.61 0.70 32.82
N TYR A 119 -23.62 2.02 32.59
CA TYR A 119 -24.56 2.62 31.63
C TYR A 119 -23.99 2.71 30.22
N TYR A 120 -22.68 2.93 30.08
CA TYR A 120 -22.11 3.30 28.79
C TYR A 120 -21.09 2.29 28.23
N LEU A 121 -20.48 1.45 29.07
CA LEU A 121 -19.43 0.51 28.63
C LEU A 121 -19.84 -0.96 28.74
N ARG A 122 -20.72 -1.31 29.69
CA ARG A 122 -21.09 -2.68 30.03
C ARG A 122 -22.61 -2.85 30.12
N ASN A 123 -23.07 -4.09 30.01
CA ASN A 123 -24.41 -4.57 30.29
C ASN A 123 -24.30 -5.56 31.46
N PRO A 124 -24.47 -5.11 32.72
CA PRO A 124 -24.16 -5.92 33.90
C PRO A 124 -24.93 -7.24 34.02
N GLU A 125 -26.12 -7.31 33.41
CA GLU A 125 -27.03 -8.46 33.46
C GLU A 125 -26.80 -9.47 32.32
N GLU A 126 -25.83 -9.22 31.43
CA GLU A 126 -25.54 -10.06 30.27
C GLU A 126 -24.18 -10.77 30.42
N GLU A 127 -24.00 -11.89 29.73
CA GLU A 127 -22.77 -12.68 29.75
C GLU A 127 -22.06 -12.70 28.38
N GLY A 128 -20.79 -13.11 28.37
CA GLY A 128 -19.99 -13.24 27.14
C GLY A 128 -19.80 -11.91 26.42
N GLU A 129 -19.94 -11.90 25.09
CA GLU A 129 -19.81 -10.66 24.31
C GLU A 129 -20.94 -9.66 24.61
N LYS A 130 -22.13 -10.13 25.00
CA LYS A 130 -23.27 -9.24 25.32
C LYS A 130 -23.04 -8.37 26.55
N TYR A 131 -22.09 -8.75 27.41
CA TYR A 131 -21.64 -7.96 28.55
C TYR A 131 -21.09 -6.59 28.16
N TYR A 132 -20.59 -6.40 26.93
CA TYR A 132 -19.98 -5.14 26.50
C TYR A 132 -20.95 -4.33 25.64
N LYS A 133 -21.04 -3.02 25.88
CA LYS A 133 -21.89 -2.12 25.08
C LYS A 133 -21.41 -1.97 23.64
N LEU A 134 -20.10 -2.07 23.40
CA LEU A 134 -19.49 -1.92 22.09
C LEU A 134 -18.56 -3.10 21.81
N ILE A 135 -18.86 -3.87 20.77
CA ILE A 135 -18.02 -4.94 20.25
C ILE A 135 -17.37 -4.46 18.95
N LEU A 136 -16.04 -4.29 18.99
CA LEU A 136 -15.25 -3.96 17.81
C LEU A 136 -14.91 -5.22 16.99
N SER A 137 -14.32 -5.03 15.82
CA SER A 137 -13.82 -6.12 14.98
C SER A 137 -12.32 -6.36 15.21
N LYS A 138 -11.83 -7.55 14.82
CA LYS A 138 -10.39 -7.88 14.80
C LYS A 138 -9.68 -7.63 16.15
N THR A 139 -8.42 -7.17 16.12
CA THR A 139 -7.59 -6.89 17.31
C THR A 139 -8.12 -5.75 18.19
N ASP A 140 -8.97 -4.89 17.63
CA ASP A 140 -9.58 -3.79 18.38
C ASP A 140 -10.53 -4.30 19.45
N ARG A 141 -11.20 -5.44 19.20
CA ARG A 141 -12.11 -6.09 20.14
C ARG A 141 -11.43 -6.41 21.46
N GLU A 142 -10.36 -7.19 21.39
CA GLU A 142 -9.61 -7.64 22.57
C GLU A 142 -9.01 -6.46 23.33
N SER A 143 -8.55 -5.44 22.59
CA SER A 143 -7.95 -4.23 23.16
C SER A 143 -8.97 -3.38 23.92
N LEU A 144 -10.15 -3.14 23.33
CA LEU A 144 -11.21 -2.39 24.00
C LEU A 144 -11.76 -3.16 25.21
N ILE A 145 -11.96 -4.48 25.09
CA ILE A 145 -12.41 -5.32 26.21
C ILE A 145 -11.43 -5.24 27.39
N ALA A 146 -10.12 -5.31 27.13
CA ALA A 146 -9.11 -5.21 28.20
C ALA A 146 -9.20 -3.87 28.95
N ILE A 147 -9.36 -2.75 28.22
CA ILE A 147 -9.55 -1.41 28.80
C ILE A 147 -10.85 -1.33 29.59
N VAL A 148 -11.96 -1.81 29.00
CA VAL A 148 -13.27 -1.82 29.65
C VAL A 148 -13.25 -2.70 30.89
N ASP A 149 -12.46 -3.77 30.96
CA ASP A 149 -12.31 -4.62 32.14
C ASP A 149 -11.31 -4.09 33.17
N GLY A 150 -10.43 -3.17 32.78
CA GLY A 150 -9.29 -2.76 33.62
C GLY A 150 -8.23 -3.86 33.75
N LYS A 151 -8.07 -4.69 32.71
CA LYS A 151 -7.08 -5.78 32.63
C LYS A 151 -5.86 -5.35 31.83
N GLU A 152 -4.77 -6.12 31.95
CA GLU A 152 -3.61 -5.96 31.08
C GLU A 152 -3.98 -6.16 29.60
N MET A 153 -3.32 -5.39 28.73
CA MET A 153 -3.53 -5.47 27.28
C MET A 153 -3.08 -6.83 26.73
N PRO A 154 -3.77 -7.37 25.71
CA PRO A 154 -3.38 -8.64 25.09
C PRO A 154 -2.03 -8.52 24.38
N LYS A 155 -1.38 -9.67 24.11
CA LYS A 155 -0.09 -9.71 23.38
C LYS A 155 -0.15 -9.01 22.02
N LYS A 156 -1.28 -9.11 21.32
CA LYS A 156 -1.55 -8.46 20.04
C LYS A 156 -2.63 -7.39 20.22
N TYR A 157 -2.24 -6.25 20.77
CA TYR A 157 -3.15 -5.12 20.97
C TYR A 157 -3.14 -4.14 19.81
N SER A 158 -4.21 -3.36 19.70
CA SER A 158 -4.35 -2.25 18.77
C SER A 158 -3.60 -1.02 19.29
N LEU A 159 -2.59 -0.58 18.54
CA LEU A 159 -1.78 0.59 18.88
C LEU A 159 -2.66 1.83 19.06
N ARG A 160 -3.58 2.09 18.13
CA ARG A 160 -4.45 3.28 18.15
C ARG A 160 -5.37 3.32 19.37
N ILE A 161 -5.93 2.18 19.76
CA ILE A 161 -6.79 2.10 20.95
C ILE A 161 -5.98 2.41 22.21
N LYS A 162 -4.79 1.82 22.34
CA LYS A 162 -3.91 2.05 23.49
C LYS A 162 -3.46 3.52 23.55
N GLU A 163 -2.92 4.04 22.45
CA GLU A 163 -2.44 5.43 22.34
C GLU A 163 -3.53 6.43 22.73
N ASN A 164 -4.72 6.30 22.16
CA ASN A 164 -5.79 7.28 22.40
C ASN A 164 -6.39 7.16 23.80
N TYR A 165 -6.44 5.96 24.38
CA TYR A 165 -6.82 5.78 25.78
C TYR A 165 -5.80 6.45 26.72
N GLU A 166 -4.50 6.28 26.48
CA GLU A 166 -3.46 6.95 27.26
C GLU A 166 -3.49 8.48 27.09
N PHE A 167 -3.73 9.00 25.86
CA PHE A 167 -3.92 10.45 25.68
C PHE A 167 -5.08 11.00 26.49
N PHE A 168 -6.21 10.27 26.57
CA PHE A 168 -7.32 10.71 27.41
C PHE A 168 -6.99 10.65 28.89
N LYS A 169 -6.26 9.63 29.37
CA LYS A 169 -5.79 9.59 30.76
C LYS A 169 -4.89 10.77 31.08
N GLU A 170 -3.91 11.07 30.23
CA GLU A 170 -3.03 12.24 30.36
C GLU A 170 -3.83 13.54 30.42
N TRP A 171 -4.72 13.78 29.47
CA TRP A 171 -5.50 15.02 29.43
C TRP A 171 -6.49 15.16 30.57
N ILE A 172 -7.05 14.06 31.07
CA ILE A 172 -7.92 14.06 32.24
C ILE A 172 -7.11 14.35 33.51
N GLU A 173 -5.89 13.84 33.62
CA GLU A 173 -4.98 14.13 34.73
C GLU A 173 -4.64 15.63 34.77
N ASP A 174 -4.24 16.18 33.62
CA ASP A 174 -3.95 17.61 33.44
C ASP A 174 -5.17 18.51 33.70
N TYR A 175 -6.39 17.96 33.62
CA TYR A 175 -7.66 18.66 33.78
C TYR A 175 -8.43 18.27 35.06
N SER A 176 -7.72 17.68 36.03
CA SER A 176 -8.29 17.13 37.27
C SER A 176 -9.04 18.15 38.14
N ASP A 177 -8.61 19.41 38.15
CA ASP A 177 -9.29 20.49 38.90
C ASP A 177 -10.64 20.92 38.29
N LYS A 178 -10.92 20.48 37.05
CA LYS A 178 -12.09 20.92 36.27
C LYS A 178 -12.88 19.75 35.69
N LEU A 179 -12.87 18.59 36.36
CA LEU A 179 -13.63 17.41 35.92
C LEU A 179 -15.13 17.69 35.76
N GLU A 180 -15.71 18.61 36.55
CA GLU A 180 -17.11 19.02 36.41
C GLU A 180 -17.42 19.59 35.01
N VAL A 181 -16.49 20.37 34.45
CA VAL A 181 -16.58 20.93 33.10
C VAL A 181 -16.57 19.82 32.07
N LEU A 182 -15.65 18.86 32.21
CA LEU A 182 -15.56 17.70 31.32
C LEU A 182 -16.87 16.88 31.33
N CYS A 183 -17.39 16.55 32.51
CA CYS A 183 -18.63 15.80 32.65
C CYS A 183 -19.83 16.53 32.03
N LYS A 184 -19.95 17.85 32.28
CA LYS A 184 -20.98 18.70 31.64
C LYS A 184 -20.85 18.72 30.12
N GLY A 185 -19.62 18.81 29.60
CA GLY A 185 -19.34 18.76 28.16
C GLY A 185 -19.82 17.46 27.53
N ILE A 186 -19.46 16.31 28.12
CA ILE A 186 -19.88 14.98 27.65
C ILE A 186 -21.41 14.84 27.69
N ALA A 187 -22.07 15.32 28.75
CA ALA A 187 -23.52 15.24 28.90
C ALA A 187 -24.31 16.07 27.85
N LYS A 188 -23.67 17.06 27.23
CA LYS A 188 -24.25 17.93 26.21
C LYS A 188 -24.02 17.43 24.78
N LEU A 189 -23.31 16.31 24.59
CA LEU A 189 -23.09 15.77 23.25
C LEU A 189 -24.39 15.23 22.65
N ILE A 190 -24.66 15.64 21.41
CA ILE A 190 -25.81 15.16 20.62
C ILE A 190 -25.32 14.47 19.35
N VAL A 191 -26.06 13.44 18.95
CA VAL A 191 -25.88 12.71 17.70
C VAL A 191 -27.20 12.64 16.95
N VAL A 192 -27.11 12.47 15.64
CA VAL A 192 -28.26 12.02 14.85
C VAL A 192 -28.21 10.49 14.81
N ASP A 193 -29.14 9.82 15.49
CA ASP A 193 -29.33 8.39 15.32
C ASP A 193 -30.01 8.14 13.97
N ILE A 194 -29.53 7.14 13.22
CA ILE A 194 -30.11 6.76 11.94
C ILE A 194 -30.30 5.25 11.95
N ALA A 195 -31.54 4.83 12.17
CA ALA A 195 -31.93 3.43 12.08
C ALA A 195 -32.29 3.08 10.64
N LEU A 196 -31.63 2.06 10.11
CA LEU A 196 -31.91 1.47 8.81
C LEU A 196 -32.66 0.16 8.97
N SER A 197 -33.75 0.03 8.22
CA SER A 197 -34.50 -1.21 8.13
C SER A 197 -33.94 -2.03 6.98
N SER A 198 -33.44 -3.24 7.26
CA SER A 198 -32.77 -4.09 6.26
C SER A 198 -33.65 -4.51 5.07
N ASP A 199 -34.95 -4.36 5.19
CA ASP A 199 -35.98 -4.67 4.18
C ASP A 199 -36.34 -3.49 3.27
N GLN A 200 -36.14 -2.24 3.73
CA GLN A 200 -36.53 -1.03 2.99
C GLN A 200 -35.35 -0.17 2.55
N ASP A 201 -34.29 -0.14 3.35
CA ASP A 201 -33.13 0.71 3.13
C ASP A 201 -32.00 -0.11 2.51
N ASN A 202 -31.33 0.43 1.48
CA ASN A 202 -30.09 -0.15 0.97
C ASN A 202 -28.90 0.38 1.81
N PRO A 203 -28.35 -0.43 2.73
CA PRO A 203 -27.37 0.08 3.69
C PRO A 203 -26.06 0.49 3.03
N GLN A 204 -25.76 -0.11 1.87
CA GLN A 204 -24.57 0.20 1.09
C GLN A 204 -24.63 1.59 0.45
N LEU A 205 -25.73 1.93 -0.22
CA LEU A 205 -25.91 3.27 -0.82
C LEU A 205 -25.87 4.37 0.24
N ILE A 206 -26.42 4.08 1.42
CA ILE A 206 -26.43 5.03 2.54
C ILE A 206 -25.01 5.20 3.10
N PHE A 207 -24.26 4.12 3.26
CA PHE A 207 -22.85 4.19 3.66
C PHE A 207 -22.00 5.01 2.68
N GLU A 208 -22.15 4.79 1.37
CA GLU A 208 -21.41 5.55 0.35
C GLU A 208 -21.72 7.05 0.41
N SER A 209 -22.99 7.42 0.55
CA SER A 209 -23.38 8.84 0.59
C SER A 209 -22.84 9.58 1.83
N MET A 210 -22.80 8.92 3.00
CA MET A 210 -22.38 9.56 4.25
C MET A 210 -20.87 9.64 4.46
N ASN A 211 -20.10 8.68 3.92
CA ASN A 211 -18.63 8.68 4.08
C ASN A 211 -17.91 9.85 3.40
N SER A 212 -18.61 10.64 2.59
CA SER A 212 -18.10 11.86 1.95
C SER A 212 -17.67 12.97 2.94
N THR A 213 -18.06 12.87 4.22
CA THR A 213 -17.88 13.96 5.22
C THR A 213 -16.88 13.64 6.34
N GLY A 214 -16.24 12.45 6.32
CA GLY A 214 -15.32 11.96 7.37
C GLY A 214 -13.89 11.71 6.89
N LYS A 215 -13.08 11.03 7.72
CA LYS A 215 -11.77 10.52 7.28
C LYS A 215 -11.99 9.50 6.16
N GLU A 216 -11.51 9.83 4.97
CA GLU A 216 -11.71 9.03 3.75
C GLU A 216 -11.35 7.56 3.98
N LEU A 217 -12.15 6.69 3.36
CA LEU A 217 -11.89 5.26 3.26
C LEU A 217 -10.91 5.02 2.10
N THR A 218 -10.03 4.04 2.26
CA THR A 218 -9.18 3.60 1.14
C THR A 218 -10.03 2.90 0.07
N GLN A 219 -9.51 2.75 -1.15
CA GLN A 219 -10.24 1.98 -2.17
C GLN A 219 -10.40 0.52 -1.73
N ALA A 220 -9.39 -0.04 -1.04
CA ALA A 220 -9.46 -1.33 -0.37
C ALA A 220 -10.64 -1.46 0.59
N ASP A 221 -10.84 -0.47 1.47
CA ASP A 221 -11.96 -0.45 2.42
C ASP A 221 -13.30 -0.39 1.69
N LEU A 222 -13.43 0.47 0.68
CA LEU A 222 -14.66 0.60 -0.11
C LEU A 222 -15.02 -0.72 -0.82
N ILE A 223 -14.04 -1.36 -1.48
CA ILE A 223 -14.24 -2.65 -2.15
C ILE A 223 -14.62 -3.74 -1.15
N ARG A 224 -13.91 -3.85 -0.01
CA ARG A 224 -14.23 -4.83 1.04
C ARG A 224 -15.65 -4.63 1.57
N ASN A 225 -16.06 -3.38 1.80
CA ASN A 225 -17.42 -3.05 2.22
C ASN A 225 -18.44 -3.45 1.17
N TYR A 226 -18.21 -3.13 -0.11
CA TYR A 226 -19.09 -3.54 -1.21
C TYR A 226 -19.29 -5.06 -1.27
N ILE A 227 -18.21 -5.84 -1.11
CA ILE A 227 -18.24 -7.29 -1.19
C ILE A 227 -19.05 -7.90 -0.04
N LEU A 228 -18.89 -7.37 1.18
CA LEU A 228 -19.41 -8.00 2.39
C LEU A 228 -20.77 -7.43 2.83
N MET A 229 -21.10 -6.18 2.48
CA MET A 229 -22.38 -5.57 2.81
C MET A 229 -23.53 -6.26 2.06
N GLY A 230 -24.58 -6.62 2.78
CA GLY A 230 -25.76 -7.31 2.23
C GLY A 230 -25.68 -8.83 2.28
N LEU A 231 -24.52 -9.41 2.61
CA LEU A 231 -24.38 -10.85 2.86
C LEU A 231 -24.82 -11.21 4.29
N ASP A 232 -25.21 -12.46 4.52
CA ASP A 232 -25.47 -12.95 5.88
C ASP A 232 -24.16 -13.12 6.69
N ILE A 233 -24.28 -13.20 8.01
CA ILE A 233 -23.11 -13.24 8.92
C ILE A 233 -22.18 -14.42 8.61
N LYS A 234 -22.70 -15.59 8.25
CA LYS A 234 -21.87 -16.77 7.95
C LYS A 234 -21.10 -16.57 6.66
N GLN A 235 -21.75 -16.05 5.62
CA GLN A 235 -21.11 -15.71 4.36
C GLN A 235 -20.06 -14.60 4.52
N GLN A 236 -20.37 -13.56 5.29
CA GLN A 236 -19.41 -12.49 5.61
C GLN A 236 -18.15 -13.06 6.25
N SER A 237 -18.31 -13.85 7.33
CA SER A 237 -17.18 -14.46 8.03
C SER A 237 -16.39 -15.37 7.10
N PHE A 238 -17.05 -16.19 6.28
CA PHE A 238 -16.38 -17.08 5.35
C PHE A 238 -15.51 -16.31 4.33
N LEU A 239 -16.11 -15.35 3.60
CA LEU A 239 -15.38 -14.57 2.59
C LEU A 239 -14.25 -13.77 3.22
N TYR A 240 -14.47 -13.18 4.40
CA TYR A 240 -13.43 -12.43 5.07
C TYR A 240 -12.29 -13.33 5.56
N GLU A 241 -12.58 -14.40 6.30
CA GLU A 241 -11.55 -15.21 6.95
C GLU A 241 -10.79 -16.10 5.97
N HIS A 242 -11.44 -16.62 4.92
CA HIS A 242 -10.83 -17.57 4.01
C HIS A 242 -10.32 -16.95 2.70
N LEU A 243 -10.85 -15.80 2.27
CA LEU A 243 -10.43 -15.18 1.01
C LEU A 243 -9.77 -13.82 1.24
N TRP A 244 -10.44 -12.88 1.90
CA TRP A 244 -9.95 -11.51 2.02
C TRP A 244 -8.77 -11.36 2.99
N ARG A 245 -8.86 -11.94 4.19
CA ARG A 245 -7.82 -11.84 5.23
C ARG A 245 -6.51 -12.51 4.82
N PRO A 246 -6.49 -13.69 4.17
CA PRO A 246 -5.25 -14.25 3.63
C PRO A 246 -4.59 -13.32 2.61
N MET A 247 -5.38 -12.61 1.79
CA MET A 247 -4.85 -11.57 0.91
C MET A 247 -4.22 -10.41 1.71
N GLU A 248 -4.88 -9.89 2.75
CA GLU A 248 -4.30 -8.88 3.65
C GLU A 248 -2.96 -9.33 4.25
N ILE A 249 -2.84 -10.63 4.56
CA ILE A 249 -1.61 -11.23 5.12
C ILE A 249 -0.49 -11.33 4.09
N ASP A 250 -0.80 -11.77 2.87
CA ASP A 250 0.19 -11.91 1.79
C ASP A 250 0.81 -10.56 1.40
N PHE A 251 0.00 -9.50 1.34
CA PHE A 251 0.55 -8.15 1.14
C PHE A 251 1.42 -7.71 2.33
N GLY A 252 1.04 -8.07 3.56
CA GLY A 252 1.62 -7.49 4.77
C GLY A 252 1.11 -6.07 5.02
N GLN A 253 1.30 -5.56 6.25
CA GLN A 253 0.63 -4.32 6.69
C GLN A 253 1.00 -3.08 5.87
N GLU A 254 2.28 -2.91 5.54
CA GLU A 254 2.77 -1.74 4.82
C GLU A 254 2.32 -1.77 3.35
N ALA A 255 2.62 -2.85 2.62
CA ALA A 255 2.26 -2.97 1.21
C ALA A 255 0.74 -3.10 0.98
N TYR A 256 -0.03 -3.62 1.92
CA TYR A 256 -1.50 -3.59 1.81
C TYR A 256 -2.03 -2.16 1.78
N THR A 257 -1.37 -1.23 2.48
CA THR A 257 -1.78 0.17 2.52
C THR A 257 -1.31 0.94 1.29
N SER A 258 -0.09 0.66 0.78
CA SER A 258 0.49 1.41 -0.34
C SER A 258 0.15 0.83 -1.73
N ASP A 259 0.05 -0.49 -1.84
CA ASP A 259 0.10 -1.18 -3.14
C ASP A 259 -1.25 -1.81 -3.54
N PHE A 260 -2.17 -2.06 -2.59
CA PHE A 260 -3.45 -2.72 -2.88
C PHE A 260 -4.28 -1.99 -3.94
N ASP A 261 -4.37 -0.66 -3.84
CA ASP A 261 -5.14 0.16 -4.80
C ASP A 261 -4.52 0.07 -6.22
N GLY A 262 -3.18 -0.03 -6.29
CA GLY A 262 -2.44 -0.28 -7.53
C GLY A 262 -2.71 -1.68 -8.10
N PHE A 263 -2.67 -2.71 -7.24
CA PHE A 263 -3.06 -4.08 -7.59
C PHE A 263 -4.48 -4.12 -8.16
N MET A 264 -5.47 -3.56 -7.46
CA MET A 264 -6.87 -3.59 -7.92
C MET A 264 -7.05 -2.88 -9.25
N ARG A 265 -6.34 -1.77 -9.48
CA ARG A 265 -6.30 -1.12 -10.80
C ARG A 265 -5.77 -2.07 -11.88
N HIS A 266 -4.69 -2.82 -11.61
CA HIS A 266 -4.15 -3.78 -12.56
C HIS A 266 -5.11 -4.97 -12.78
N PHE A 267 -5.71 -5.51 -11.71
CA PHE A 267 -6.71 -6.58 -11.78
C PHE A 267 -7.89 -6.17 -12.68
N LEU A 268 -8.47 -4.99 -12.43
CA LEU A 268 -9.55 -4.46 -13.26
C LEU A 268 -9.11 -4.20 -14.70
N THR A 269 -7.84 -3.83 -14.91
CA THR A 269 -7.27 -3.70 -16.27
C THR A 269 -7.26 -5.04 -16.99
N VAL A 270 -6.88 -6.14 -16.33
CA VAL A 270 -6.93 -7.49 -16.90
C VAL A 270 -8.38 -7.88 -17.23
N LYS A 271 -9.31 -7.72 -16.27
CA LYS A 271 -10.68 -8.21 -16.43
C LYS A 271 -11.56 -7.38 -17.38
N THR A 272 -11.29 -6.08 -17.49
CA THR A 272 -12.13 -5.15 -18.28
C THR A 272 -11.44 -4.59 -19.52
N GLY A 273 -10.10 -4.67 -19.58
CA GLY A 273 -9.28 -4.00 -20.59
C GLY A 273 -9.30 -2.47 -20.51
N ARG A 274 -9.88 -1.88 -19.46
CA ARG A 274 -9.87 -0.44 -19.19
C ARG A 274 -8.97 -0.15 -18.00
N ILE A 275 -8.24 0.96 -18.05
CA ILE A 275 -7.30 1.35 -17.01
C ILE A 275 -7.96 2.46 -16.16
N PRO A 276 -8.57 2.13 -15.00
CA PRO A 276 -9.18 3.15 -14.15
C PRO A 276 -8.10 4.05 -13.51
N ARG A 277 -8.48 5.28 -13.13
CA ARG A 277 -7.68 6.10 -12.23
C ARG A 277 -7.71 5.48 -10.83
N ILE A 278 -6.66 5.67 -10.03
CA ILE A 278 -6.57 5.09 -8.68
C ILE A 278 -7.77 5.52 -7.81
N SER A 279 -8.15 6.80 -7.87
CA SER A 279 -9.31 7.34 -7.16
C SER A 279 -10.67 6.80 -7.63
N GLU A 280 -10.72 6.16 -8.80
CA GLU A 280 -11.94 5.63 -9.43
C GLU A 280 -11.96 4.09 -9.42
N VAL A 281 -11.00 3.43 -8.77
CA VAL A 281 -10.90 1.96 -8.70
C VAL A 281 -12.16 1.34 -8.12
N TYR A 282 -12.72 1.95 -7.08
CA TYR A 282 -13.96 1.52 -6.46
C TYR A 282 -15.14 1.52 -7.43
N GLU A 283 -15.37 2.64 -8.13
CA GLU A 283 -16.47 2.74 -9.10
C GLU A 283 -16.26 1.78 -10.28
N ALA A 284 -15.03 1.64 -10.77
CA ALA A 284 -14.72 0.65 -11.80
C ALA A 284 -14.95 -0.80 -11.33
N PHE A 285 -14.69 -1.10 -10.05
CA PHE A 285 -15.01 -2.40 -9.46
C PHE A 285 -16.52 -2.62 -9.35
N LYS A 286 -17.30 -1.59 -8.99
CA LYS A 286 -18.77 -1.67 -8.95
C LYS A 286 -19.35 -2.03 -10.30
N ASP A 287 -18.94 -1.31 -11.35
CA ASP A 287 -19.37 -1.58 -12.73
C ASP A 287 -19.02 -3.00 -13.16
N TYR A 288 -17.81 -3.45 -12.82
CA TYR A 288 -17.37 -4.82 -13.08
C TYR A 288 -18.23 -5.84 -12.32
N ALA A 289 -18.44 -5.66 -11.02
CA ALA A 289 -19.23 -6.59 -10.21
C ALA A 289 -20.69 -6.70 -10.68
N VAL A 290 -21.32 -5.58 -11.07
CA VAL A 290 -22.66 -5.56 -11.66
C VAL A 290 -22.71 -6.32 -12.98
N LEU A 291 -21.72 -6.10 -13.85
CA LEU A 291 -21.60 -6.82 -15.12
C LEU A 291 -21.43 -8.33 -14.91
N MET A 292 -20.64 -8.74 -13.92
CA MET A 292 -20.42 -10.16 -13.61
C MET A 292 -21.68 -10.81 -13.02
N ARG A 293 -22.42 -10.11 -12.16
CA ARG A 293 -23.73 -10.58 -11.67
C ARG A 293 -24.74 -10.76 -12.80
N SER A 294 -24.76 -9.89 -13.82
CA SER A 294 -25.62 -10.09 -15.00
C SER A 294 -25.26 -11.30 -15.86
N LYS A 295 -24.13 -11.94 -15.58
CA LYS A 295 -23.66 -13.18 -16.20
C LYS A 295 -23.74 -14.37 -15.23
N ASP A 296 -24.55 -14.26 -14.18
CA ASP A 296 -24.75 -15.29 -13.14
C ASP A 296 -23.47 -15.66 -12.36
N ILE A 297 -22.51 -14.73 -12.27
CA ILE A 297 -21.28 -14.93 -11.47
C ILE A 297 -21.47 -14.30 -10.09
N GLU A 298 -21.34 -15.14 -9.06
CA GLU A 298 -21.50 -14.74 -7.67
C GLU A 298 -20.34 -13.88 -7.15
N ILE A 299 -20.60 -13.08 -6.11
CA ILE A 299 -19.56 -12.25 -5.49
C ILE A 299 -18.42 -13.09 -4.89
N SER A 300 -18.71 -14.29 -4.40
CA SER A 300 -17.72 -15.27 -3.91
C SER A 300 -16.67 -15.58 -4.98
N GLN A 301 -17.11 -15.92 -6.20
CA GLN A 301 -16.24 -16.22 -7.34
C GLN A 301 -15.41 -15.00 -7.76
N ILE A 302 -15.99 -13.80 -7.71
CA ILE A 302 -15.25 -12.56 -7.96
C ILE A 302 -14.12 -12.39 -6.94
N VAL A 303 -14.38 -12.66 -5.65
CA VAL A 303 -13.40 -12.53 -4.58
C VAL A 303 -12.32 -13.61 -4.67
N GLU A 304 -12.66 -14.83 -5.08
CA GLU A 304 -11.70 -15.90 -5.38
C GLU A 304 -10.75 -15.49 -6.50
N ASP A 305 -11.27 -14.87 -7.56
CA ASP A 305 -10.47 -14.37 -8.68
C ASP A 305 -9.56 -13.21 -8.24
N ILE A 306 -10.06 -12.25 -7.45
CA ILE A 306 -9.22 -11.20 -6.84
C ILE A 306 -8.13 -11.83 -5.98
N ARG A 307 -8.47 -12.83 -5.16
CA ARG A 307 -7.50 -13.53 -4.31
C ARG A 307 -6.42 -14.22 -5.12
N LYS A 308 -6.79 -14.92 -6.19
CA LYS A 308 -5.87 -15.57 -7.13
C LYS A 308 -4.88 -14.56 -7.72
N PHE A 309 -5.38 -13.49 -8.31
CA PHE A 309 -4.54 -12.45 -8.92
C PHE A 309 -3.71 -11.66 -7.90
N SER A 310 -4.21 -11.49 -6.67
CA SER A 310 -3.46 -10.85 -5.59
C SER A 310 -2.20 -11.62 -5.23
N LYS A 311 -2.26 -12.96 -5.28
CA LYS A 311 -1.11 -13.84 -5.03
C LYS A 311 -0.05 -13.65 -6.11
N TYR A 312 -0.44 -13.60 -7.37
CA TYR A 312 0.49 -13.32 -8.48
C TYR A 312 1.16 -11.97 -8.32
N TYR A 313 0.38 -10.94 -7.99
CA TYR A 313 0.90 -9.61 -7.73
C TYR A 313 1.92 -9.61 -6.58
N CYS A 314 1.61 -10.25 -5.45
CA CYS A 314 2.51 -10.33 -4.30
C CYS A 314 3.79 -11.12 -4.63
N ASN A 315 3.69 -12.23 -5.34
CA ASN A 315 4.84 -13.01 -5.81
C ASN A 315 5.79 -12.17 -6.66
N MET A 316 5.23 -11.42 -7.61
CA MET A 316 5.98 -10.58 -8.54
C MET A 316 6.60 -9.35 -7.88
N THR A 317 5.90 -8.71 -6.93
CA THR A 317 6.27 -7.38 -6.43
C THR A 317 6.88 -7.39 -5.03
N LEU A 318 6.57 -8.39 -4.21
CA LEU A 318 6.99 -8.48 -2.80
C LEU A 318 8.07 -9.54 -2.56
N ASN A 319 8.71 -10.04 -3.63
CA ASN A 319 9.77 -11.05 -3.55
C ASN A 319 9.32 -12.36 -2.86
N GLN A 320 8.04 -12.70 -3.02
CA GLN A 320 7.42 -13.88 -2.41
C GLN A 320 7.39 -15.10 -3.36
N GLU A 321 7.81 -14.93 -4.60
CA GLU A 321 7.83 -15.98 -5.62
C GLU A 321 8.60 -17.23 -5.15
N PRO A 322 7.95 -18.40 -4.97
CA PRO A 322 8.64 -19.62 -4.49
C PRO A 322 9.74 -20.10 -5.44
N ASP A 323 9.56 -20.01 -6.76
CA ASP A 323 10.56 -20.46 -7.71
C ASP A 323 11.74 -19.48 -7.81
N LYS A 324 12.96 -19.99 -7.66
CA LYS A 324 14.17 -19.16 -7.61
C LYS A 324 14.42 -18.41 -8.93
N ASP A 325 14.15 -19.05 -10.08
CA ASP A 325 14.44 -18.46 -11.38
C ASP A 325 13.44 -17.36 -11.72
N LEU A 326 12.15 -17.61 -11.46
CA LEU A 326 11.11 -16.59 -11.61
C LEU A 326 11.33 -15.41 -10.67
N ARG A 327 11.68 -15.67 -9.39
CA ARG A 327 11.99 -14.62 -8.41
C ARG A 327 13.11 -13.69 -8.89
N VAL A 328 14.14 -14.26 -9.51
CA VAL A 328 15.23 -13.47 -10.09
C VAL A 328 14.72 -12.54 -11.20
N VAL A 329 13.90 -13.07 -12.12
CA VAL A 329 13.35 -12.29 -13.24
C VAL A 329 12.42 -11.19 -12.74
N PHE A 330 11.55 -11.48 -11.77
CA PHE A 330 10.66 -10.48 -11.18
C PHE A 330 11.41 -9.38 -10.43
N ASN A 331 12.49 -9.72 -9.72
CA ASN A 331 13.34 -8.71 -9.10
C ASN A 331 13.99 -7.79 -10.14
N ASP A 332 14.46 -8.34 -11.27
CA ASP A 332 15.03 -7.53 -12.35
C ASP A 332 13.96 -6.59 -12.96
N ILE A 333 12.74 -7.09 -13.19
CA ILE A 333 11.57 -6.31 -13.66
C ILE A 333 11.17 -5.20 -12.67
N LYS A 334 11.17 -5.52 -11.37
CA LYS A 334 10.86 -4.57 -10.29
C LYS A 334 11.92 -3.48 -10.21
N GLU A 335 13.20 -3.83 -10.34
CA GLU A 335 14.31 -2.85 -10.32
C GLU A 335 14.25 -1.91 -11.52
N LEU A 336 13.91 -2.44 -12.70
CA LEU A 336 13.62 -1.66 -13.90
C LEU A 336 12.27 -0.91 -13.81
N ARG A 337 11.50 -1.07 -12.72
CA ARG A 337 10.06 -0.75 -12.53
C ARG A 337 9.23 -0.73 -13.79
N VAL A 338 8.96 -1.93 -14.31
CA VAL A 338 8.06 -2.15 -15.42
C VAL A 338 6.60 -2.30 -14.94
N ASP A 339 6.16 -1.46 -13.99
CA ASP A 339 4.84 -1.61 -13.34
C ASP A 339 3.67 -1.56 -14.33
N VAL A 340 3.85 -0.80 -15.42
CA VAL A 340 2.90 -0.68 -16.53
C VAL A 340 2.64 -2.00 -17.26
N ALA A 341 3.52 -3.00 -17.12
CA ALA A 341 3.36 -4.32 -17.70
C ALA A 341 2.65 -5.31 -16.76
N TYR A 342 2.44 -4.98 -15.48
CA TYR A 342 1.83 -5.91 -14.52
C TYR A 342 0.49 -6.50 -14.96
N PRO A 343 -0.43 -5.78 -15.65
CA PRO A 343 -1.64 -6.42 -16.19
C PRO A 343 -1.33 -7.58 -17.14
N LEU A 344 -0.41 -7.36 -18.10
CA LEU A 344 0.06 -8.41 -19.01
C LEU A 344 0.71 -9.56 -18.23
N LEU A 345 1.61 -9.23 -17.31
CA LEU A 345 2.37 -10.23 -16.57
C LEU A 345 1.48 -11.09 -15.67
N MET A 346 0.45 -10.52 -15.03
CA MET A 346 -0.51 -11.27 -14.23
C MET A 346 -1.37 -12.21 -15.07
N GLU A 347 -1.76 -11.81 -16.29
CA GLU A 347 -2.53 -12.67 -17.20
C GLU A 347 -1.67 -13.86 -17.69
N ILE A 348 -0.39 -13.63 -18.00
CA ILE A 348 0.54 -14.70 -18.38
C ILE A 348 0.86 -15.60 -17.18
N TYR A 349 1.00 -15.02 -15.98
CA TYR A 349 1.19 -15.80 -14.76
C TYR A 349 -0.01 -16.73 -14.54
N ASP A 350 -1.23 -16.23 -14.74
CA ASP A 350 -2.44 -17.07 -14.66
C ASP A 350 -2.39 -18.26 -15.62
N ASP A 351 -1.98 -18.03 -16.88
CA ASP A 351 -1.80 -19.09 -17.87
C ASP A 351 -0.71 -20.11 -17.48
N TYR A 352 0.35 -19.66 -16.78
CA TYR A 352 1.38 -20.53 -16.24
C TYR A 352 0.84 -21.44 -15.12
N GLU A 353 0.11 -20.89 -14.16
CA GLU A 353 -0.45 -21.67 -13.03
C GLU A 353 -1.58 -22.62 -13.47
N GLU A 354 -2.33 -22.26 -14.52
CA GLU A 354 -3.34 -23.13 -15.14
C GLU A 354 -2.72 -24.19 -16.08
N GLY A 355 -1.39 -24.21 -16.24
CA GLY A 355 -0.68 -25.19 -17.05
C GLY A 355 -0.81 -25.00 -18.56
N VAL A 356 -1.28 -23.83 -19.02
CA VAL A 356 -1.32 -23.45 -20.43
C VAL A 356 0.07 -23.08 -20.95
N LEU A 357 0.92 -22.54 -20.08
CA LEU A 357 2.28 -22.10 -20.40
C LEU A 357 3.29 -22.83 -19.50
N ILE A 358 4.41 -23.28 -20.07
CA ILE A 358 5.50 -23.90 -19.28
C ILE A 358 6.42 -22.82 -18.68
N LYS A 359 7.20 -23.20 -17.66
CA LYS A 359 8.07 -22.27 -16.93
C LYS A 359 9.10 -21.59 -17.84
N GLU A 360 9.72 -22.34 -18.73
CA GLU A 360 10.77 -21.86 -19.63
C GLU A 360 10.24 -20.75 -20.54
N ASP A 361 9.06 -20.98 -21.12
CA ASP A 361 8.36 -20.04 -21.98
C ASP A 361 7.90 -18.79 -21.21
N PHE A 362 7.44 -18.97 -19.96
CA PHE A 362 7.08 -17.85 -19.10
C PHE A 362 8.28 -16.94 -18.81
N ILE A 363 9.43 -17.53 -18.44
CA ILE A 363 10.68 -16.80 -18.24
C ILE A 363 11.09 -16.08 -19.52
N GLU A 364 11.00 -16.73 -20.69
CA GLU A 364 11.32 -16.11 -21.97
C GLU A 364 10.46 -14.86 -22.22
N ILE A 365 9.16 -14.95 -22.00
CA ILE A 365 8.23 -13.82 -22.20
C ILE A 365 8.53 -12.68 -21.21
N LEU A 366 8.79 -12.99 -19.94
CA LEU A 366 9.20 -11.99 -18.95
C LEU A 366 10.46 -11.23 -19.38
N ARG A 367 11.45 -11.96 -19.92
CA ARG A 367 12.68 -11.37 -20.45
C ARG A 367 12.43 -10.55 -21.72
N LEU A 368 11.48 -10.91 -22.57
CA LEU A 368 11.08 -10.10 -23.72
C LEU A 368 10.44 -8.77 -23.29
N VAL A 369 9.56 -8.79 -22.29
CA VAL A 369 8.93 -7.57 -21.73
C VAL A 369 9.98 -6.64 -21.13
N GLU A 370 10.90 -7.20 -20.36
CA GLU A 370 12.02 -6.48 -19.76
C GLU A 370 12.94 -5.86 -20.84
N ALA A 371 13.35 -6.66 -21.83
CA ALA A 371 14.19 -6.21 -22.94
C ALA A 371 13.51 -5.09 -23.74
N TYR A 372 12.21 -5.21 -24.01
CA TYR A 372 11.44 -4.19 -24.71
C TYR A 372 11.45 -2.85 -23.97
N VAL A 373 11.18 -2.85 -22.66
CA VAL A 373 11.16 -1.62 -21.85
C VAL A 373 12.55 -1.03 -21.69
N PHE A 374 13.57 -1.87 -21.46
CA PHE A 374 14.94 -1.42 -21.33
C PHE A 374 15.46 -0.79 -22.63
N ARG A 375 15.27 -1.46 -23.77
CA ARG A 375 15.68 -0.95 -25.09
C ARG A 375 15.01 0.37 -25.42
N ARG A 376 13.73 0.51 -25.11
CA ARG A 376 13.01 1.78 -25.30
C ARG A 376 13.60 2.92 -24.46
N ASN A 377 14.03 2.65 -23.23
CA ASN A 377 14.69 3.66 -22.39
C ASN A 377 16.01 4.12 -23.03
N ILE A 378 16.85 3.17 -23.46
CA ILE A 378 18.13 3.47 -24.11
C ILE A 378 17.94 4.24 -25.43
N CYS A 379 17.00 3.81 -26.27
CA CYS A 379 16.66 4.48 -27.53
C CYS A 379 15.79 5.73 -27.37
N SER A 380 15.64 6.26 -26.14
CA SER A 380 14.88 7.49 -25.85
C SER A 380 13.42 7.50 -26.34
N ILE A 381 12.79 6.32 -26.40
CA ILE A 381 11.40 6.18 -26.84
C ILE A 381 10.47 6.50 -25.66
N PRO A 382 9.59 7.53 -25.76
CA PRO A 382 8.72 7.96 -24.67
C PRO A 382 7.83 6.84 -24.12
N THR A 383 7.60 6.78 -22.81
CA THR A 383 6.88 5.68 -22.12
C THR A 383 5.35 5.81 -22.14
N ASN A 384 4.82 6.93 -22.63
CA ASN A 384 3.38 7.26 -22.64
C ASN A 384 2.48 6.21 -23.30
N SER A 385 3.02 5.41 -24.23
CA SER A 385 2.29 4.35 -24.92
C SER A 385 2.28 3.00 -24.20
N LEU A 386 3.11 2.77 -23.18
CA LEU A 386 3.30 1.45 -22.56
C LEU A 386 2.02 0.91 -21.92
N ASN A 387 1.32 1.73 -21.13
CA ASN A 387 0.08 1.34 -20.47
C ASN A 387 -0.94 0.75 -21.44
N LYS A 388 -1.23 1.46 -22.54
CA LYS A 388 -2.17 1.01 -23.57
C LYS A 388 -1.63 -0.17 -24.38
N THR A 389 -0.31 -0.30 -24.51
CA THR A 389 0.30 -1.44 -25.21
C THR A 389 0.09 -2.72 -24.42
N PHE A 390 0.45 -2.72 -23.14
CA PHE A 390 0.37 -3.91 -22.30
C PHE A 390 -1.07 -4.28 -21.93
N SER A 391 -1.96 -3.31 -21.69
CA SER A 391 -3.35 -3.59 -21.33
C SER A 391 -4.17 -4.26 -22.44
N THR A 392 -3.71 -4.22 -23.69
CA THR A 392 -4.38 -4.87 -24.83
C THR A 392 -3.56 -5.96 -25.48
N PHE A 393 -2.36 -6.24 -24.96
CA PHE A 393 -1.38 -7.10 -25.62
C PHE A 393 -1.90 -8.54 -25.81
N MET A 394 -2.49 -9.11 -24.76
CA MET A 394 -3.00 -10.49 -24.78
C MET A 394 -4.19 -10.72 -25.71
N ARG A 395 -4.90 -9.67 -26.14
CA ARG A 395 -6.05 -9.81 -27.05
C ARG A 395 -5.68 -10.39 -28.42
N SER A 396 -4.41 -10.33 -28.79
CA SER A 396 -3.92 -10.81 -30.08
C SER A 396 -2.89 -11.94 -29.94
N VAL A 397 -2.80 -12.53 -28.75
CA VAL A 397 -1.92 -13.67 -28.46
C VAL A 397 -2.70 -14.98 -28.70
N ASP A 398 -2.17 -15.83 -29.56
CA ASP A 398 -2.64 -17.19 -29.82
C ASP A 398 -2.03 -18.14 -28.77
N LYS A 399 -2.83 -18.58 -27.80
CA LYS A 399 -2.36 -19.43 -26.69
C LYS A 399 -1.84 -20.81 -27.14
N MET A 400 -2.20 -21.28 -28.34
CA MET A 400 -1.64 -22.54 -28.89
C MET A 400 -0.20 -22.37 -29.40
N ARG A 401 0.23 -21.14 -29.67
CA ARG A 401 1.57 -20.77 -30.13
C ARG A 401 2.05 -19.56 -29.32
N TYR A 402 2.06 -19.75 -28.00
CA TYR A 402 2.10 -18.66 -27.04
C TYR A 402 3.31 -17.75 -27.26
N VAL A 403 4.52 -18.33 -27.21
CA VAL A 403 5.79 -17.59 -27.32
C VAL A 403 5.93 -16.95 -28.70
N GLU A 404 5.65 -17.69 -29.78
CA GLU A 404 5.74 -17.18 -31.15
C GLU A 404 4.77 -16.02 -31.38
N SER A 405 3.55 -16.12 -30.85
CA SER A 405 2.55 -15.08 -30.96
C SER A 405 2.95 -13.83 -30.17
N VAL A 406 3.47 -13.97 -28.96
CA VAL A 406 4.03 -12.86 -28.17
C VAL A 406 5.18 -12.17 -28.91
N LYS A 407 6.13 -12.94 -29.44
CA LYS A 407 7.25 -12.40 -30.26
C LYS A 407 6.73 -11.65 -31.48
N ALA A 408 5.78 -12.23 -32.21
CA ALA A 408 5.17 -11.60 -33.37
C ALA A 408 4.48 -10.27 -32.99
N GLN A 409 3.74 -10.23 -31.89
CA GLN A 409 3.10 -8.99 -31.42
C GLN A 409 4.12 -7.89 -31.13
N PHE A 410 5.25 -8.20 -30.49
CA PHE A 410 6.32 -7.24 -30.26
C PHE A 410 6.93 -6.70 -31.57
N ILE A 411 7.15 -7.57 -32.55
CA ILE A 411 7.70 -7.19 -33.87
C ILE A 411 6.73 -6.29 -34.64
N LEU A 412 5.43 -6.55 -34.55
CA LEU A 412 4.39 -5.80 -35.27
C LEU A 412 4.05 -4.44 -34.66
N LEU A 413 4.63 -4.08 -33.51
CA LEU A 413 4.36 -2.79 -32.88
C LEU A 413 4.78 -1.62 -33.79
N PRO A 414 3.88 -0.62 -34.01
CA PRO A 414 4.13 0.47 -34.95
C PRO A 414 5.19 1.44 -34.43
N SER A 415 5.73 2.29 -35.31
CA SER A 415 6.87 3.20 -35.07
C SER A 415 7.00 3.79 -33.65
N TYR A 416 5.95 4.41 -33.09
CA TYR A 416 6.02 5.05 -31.76
C TYR A 416 5.88 4.09 -30.56
N ARG A 417 5.61 2.80 -30.81
CA ARG A 417 5.56 1.69 -29.85
C ARG A 417 6.55 0.57 -30.19
N ARG A 418 7.37 0.77 -31.22
CA ARG A 418 8.20 -0.29 -31.79
C ARG A 418 9.18 -0.87 -30.76
N PHE A 419 9.55 -2.12 -30.98
CA PHE A 419 10.66 -2.76 -30.29
C PHE A 419 11.98 -2.39 -31.01
N PRO A 420 12.92 -1.67 -30.38
CA PRO A 420 14.20 -1.33 -31.03
C PRO A 420 15.03 -2.58 -31.39
N ASN A 421 15.52 -2.63 -32.62
CA ASN A 421 16.38 -3.72 -33.07
C ASN A 421 17.81 -3.59 -32.52
N ASP A 422 18.62 -4.62 -32.70
CA ASP A 422 19.99 -4.69 -32.15
C ASP A 422 20.89 -3.57 -32.68
N THR A 423 20.82 -3.28 -33.99
CA THR A 423 21.64 -2.25 -34.62
C THR A 423 21.40 -0.88 -34.03
N GLU A 424 20.13 -0.51 -33.86
CA GLU A 424 19.73 0.75 -33.26
C GLU A 424 20.08 0.80 -31.77
N PHE A 425 19.76 -0.26 -31.02
CA PHE A 425 20.03 -0.32 -29.59
C PHE A 425 21.53 -0.16 -29.30
N VAL A 426 22.39 -0.90 -30.02
CA VAL A 426 23.84 -0.82 -29.87
C VAL A 426 24.36 0.56 -30.25
N LYS A 427 23.79 1.21 -31.27
CA LYS A 427 24.16 2.57 -31.65
C LYS A 427 23.85 3.55 -30.52
N GLU A 428 22.62 3.55 -30.01
CA GLU A 428 22.18 4.48 -28.97
C GLU A 428 22.90 4.21 -27.64
N LEU A 429 23.10 2.95 -27.25
CA LEU A 429 23.77 2.58 -26.00
C LEU A 429 25.19 3.14 -25.88
N LYS A 430 25.90 3.31 -27.00
CA LYS A 430 27.26 3.88 -27.02
C LYS A 430 27.32 5.36 -26.68
N THR A 431 26.31 6.12 -27.10
CA THR A 431 26.29 7.58 -27.01
C THR A 431 25.31 8.11 -25.98
N ARG A 432 24.44 7.26 -25.44
CA ARG A 432 23.44 7.64 -24.44
C ARG A 432 24.12 8.06 -23.14
N ASP A 433 23.63 9.15 -22.56
CA ASP A 433 23.86 9.46 -21.16
C ASP A 433 23.21 8.38 -20.29
N LEU A 434 24.01 7.45 -19.77
CA LEU A 434 23.57 6.36 -18.91
C LEU A 434 23.68 6.70 -17.42
N TYR A 435 24.24 7.85 -17.08
CA TYR A 435 24.38 8.29 -15.70
C TYR A 435 23.15 9.04 -15.21
N ASN A 436 22.51 9.82 -16.07
CA ASN A 436 21.34 10.63 -15.71
C ASN A 436 20.00 9.97 -16.06
N ILE A 437 20.01 8.73 -16.57
CA ILE A 437 18.78 7.96 -16.79
C ILE A 437 18.20 7.44 -15.47
N PRO A 438 16.87 7.35 -15.36
CA PRO A 438 16.23 6.65 -14.26
C PRO A 438 16.74 5.21 -14.17
N ARG A 439 17.00 4.75 -12.94
CA ARG A 439 17.37 3.35 -12.64
C ARG A 439 18.69 2.92 -13.30
N ARG A 440 19.65 3.85 -13.42
CA ARG A 440 21.01 3.62 -13.93
C ARG A 440 21.73 2.39 -13.34
N SER A 441 21.48 2.04 -12.08
CA SER A 441 22.12 0.87 -11.45
C SER A 441 21.68 -0.47 -12.06
N TYR A 442 20.47 -0.53 -12.64
CA TYR A 442 19.91 -1.75 -13.22
C TYR A 442 20.81 -2.35 -14.29
N TRP A 443 21.29 -1.53 -15.25
CA TRP A 443 22.06 -2.06 -16.38
C TRP A 443 23.44 -2.55 -15.93
N PHE A 444 24.06 -1.89 -14.95
CA PHE A 444 25.31 -2.35 -14.36
C PHE A 444 25.15 -3.71 -13.70
N LYS A 445 24.11 -3.87 -12.88
CA LYS A 445 23.80 -5.13 -12.21
C LYS A 445 23.53 -6.24 -13.21
N ARG A 446 22.79 -5.95 -14.29
CA ARG A 446 22.48 -6.90 -15.35
C ARG A 446 23.72 -7.34 -16.12
N VAL A 447 24.57 -6.40 -16.52
CA VAL A 447 25.82 -6.69 -17.24
C VAL A 447 26.79 -7.48 -16.36
N GLU A 448 26.95 -7.07 -15.10
CA GLU A 448 27.88 -7.71 -14.17
C GLU A 448 27.48 -9.15 -13.83
N ASN A 449 26.18 -9.43 -13.74
CA ASN A 449 25.64 -10.75 -13.40
C ASN A 449 25.23 -11.59 -14.61
N PHE A 450 25.47 -11.11 -15.83
CA PHE A 450 25.11 -11.86 -17.04
C PHE A 450 25.96 -13.13 -17.17
N ASN A 451 25.27 -14.26 -17.35
CA ASN A 451 25.85 -15.59 -17.49
C ASN A 451 26.78 -16.00 -16.32
N ARG A 452 26.46 -15.55 -15.10
CA ARG A 452 27.17 -15.94 -13.88
C ARG A 452 26.31 -16.87 -13.03
N LYS A 453 26.90 -18.00 -12.63
CA LYS A 453 26.33 -18.90 -11.62
C LYS A 453 26.50 -18.33 -10.21
N GLU A 454 27.65 -17.70 -9.97
CA GLU A 454 27.98 -16.98 -8.73
C GLU A 454 27.68 -15.50 -8.94
N ARG A 455 26.52 -15.05 -8.44
CA ARG A 455 26.10 -13.66 -8.54
C ARG A 455 26.94 -12.76 -7.62
N VAL A 456 27.23 -11.56 -8.10
CA VAL A 456 27.88 -10.49 -7.34
C VAL A 456 26.82 -9.51 -6.91
N GLU A 457 26.72 -9.29 -5.61
CA GLU A 457 25.90 -8.22 -5.03
C GLU A 457 26.60 -6.88 -5.27
N VAL A 458 26.06 -6.09 -6.20
CA VAL A 458 26.60 -4.77 -6.56
C VAL A 458 25.78 -3.62 -5.99
N ASP A 459 24.73 -3.93 -5.23
CA ASP A 459 23.79 -2.93 -4.72
C ASP A 459 24.45 -1.95 -3.72
N GLN A 460 25.58 -2.34 -3.13
CA GLN A 460 26.38 -1.50 -2.23
C GLN A 460 27.45 -0.67 -2.95
N TYR A 461 27.67 -0.91 -4.26
CA TYR A 461 28.67 -0.18 -5.02
C TYR A 461 28.13 1.11 -5.59
N THR A 462 29.06 2.03 -5.82
CA THR A 462 28.78 3.32 -6.44
C THR A 462 29.20 3.31 -7.91
N ILE A 463 28.55 4.15 -8.70
CA ILE A 463 28.93 4.37 -10.09
C ILE A 463 30.12 5.33 -10.09
N GLU A 464 31.23 4.87 -10.64
CA GLU A 464 32.46 5.64 -10.82
C GLU A 464 32.57 6.18 -12.24
N HIS A 465 33.08 7.40 -12.35
CA HIS A 465 33.52 7.99 -13.60
C HIS A 465 35.02 7.83 -13.73
N VAL A 466 35.48 7.01 -14.68
CA VAL A 466 36.91 6.77 -14.87
C VAL A 466 37.63 8.10 -15.13
N MET A 467 37.18 8.82 -16.15
CA MET A 467 37.47 10.25 -16.35
C MET A 467 36.54 11.09 -15.46
N PRO A 468 37.06 11.95 -14.57
CA PRO A 468 36.28 12.66 -13.56
C PRO A 468 35.19 13.58 -14.10
N GLN A 469 34.16 13.82 -13.28
CA GLN A 469 33.09 14.77 -13.58
C GLN A 469 33.52 16.24 -13.43
N ASN A 470 34.66 16.48 -12.77
CA ASN A 470 35.14 17.83 -12.50
C ASN A 470 35.40 18.61 -13.81
N PRO A 471 34.75 19.79 -14.00
CA PRO A 471 34.99 20.62 -15.19
C PRO A 471 36.44 21.14 -15.27
N SER A 472 37.12 21.25 -14.12
CA SER A 472 38.52 21.64 -14.03
C SER A 472 39.42 20.40 -13.93
N LEU A 473 39.54 19.66 -15.02
CA LEU A 473 40.43 18.50 -15.10
C LEU A 473 41.89 18.88 -14.80
N SER A 474 42.64 17.95 -14.20
CA SER A 474 44.08 18.10 -14.01
C SER A 474 44.82 18.20 -15.35
N GLU A 475 46.01 18.78 -15.35
CA GLU A 475 46.84 18.85 -16.57
C GLU A 475 47.19 17.44 -17.11
N GLU A 476 47.30 16.44 -16.23
CA GLU A 476 47.51 15.04 -16.62
C GLU A 476 46.34 14.52 -17.46
N TRP A 477 45.11 14.76 -17.00
CA TRP A 477 43.90 14.40 -17.75
C TRP A 477 43.79 15.14 -19.09
N LYS A 478 44.10 16.44 -19.12
CA LYS A 478 44.10 17.21 -20.37
C LYS A 478 45.14 16.70 -21.38
N ASN A 479 46.33 16.35 -20.91
CA ASN A 479 47.38 15.80 -21.75
C ASN A 479 47.02 14.42 -22.30
N GLU A 480 46.40 13.56 -21.47
CA GLU A 480 45.98 12.21 -21.86
C GLU A 480 44.83 12.22 -22.88
N LEU A 481 43.88 13.15 -22.74
CA LEU A 481 42.76 13.33 -23.68
C LEU A 481 43.14 14.13 -24.94
N GLY A 482 44.23 14.91 -24.89
CA GLY A 482 44.77 15.67 -26.00
C GLY A 482 44.09 17.02 -26.26
N ALA A 483 44.37 17.63 -27.42
CA ALA A 483 43.97 19.00 -27.73
C ALA A 483 42.44 19.23 -27.75
N GLU A 484 41.64 18.18 -27.96
CA GLU A 484 40.17 18.23 -27.97
C GLU A 484 39.55 17.73 -26.64
N TRP A 485 40.30 17.78 -25.54
CA TRP A 485 39.86 17.21 -24.26
C TRP A 485 38.48 17.71 -23.81
N GLU A 486 38.13 18.99 -24.03
CA GLU A 486 36.82 19.55 -23.65
C GLU A 486 35.67 18.85 -24.39
N ARG A 487 35.80 18.71 -25.72
CA ARG A 487 34.81 18.05 -26.58
C ARG A 487 34.69 16.57 -26.22
N ILE A 488 35.82 15.92 -25.95
CA ILE A 488 35.87 14.51 -25.55
C ILE A 488 35.20 14.31 -24.19
N HIS A 489 35.52 15.18 -23.22
CA HIS A 489 34.93 15.16 -21.90
C HIS A 489 33.41 15.28 -21.97
N GLU A 490 32.90 16.33 -22.62
CA GLU A 490 31.46 16.56 -22.77
C GLU A 490 30.74 15.39 -23.46
N THR A 491 31.35 14.82 -24.51
CA THR A 491 30.73 13.75 -25.30
C THR A 491 30.65 12.42 -24.54
N TRP A 492 31.71 12.06 -23.81
CA TRP A 492 31.89 10.71 -23.28
C TRP A 492 31.65 10.59 -21.77
N LEU A 493 31.58 11.70 -21.04
CA LEU A 493 31.53 11.74 -19.57
C LEU A 493 30.49 10.78 -18.98
N HIS A 494 29.26 10.81 -19.50
CA HIS A 494 28.14 10.01 -18.98
C HIS A 494 27.82 8.76 -19.80
N THR A 495 28.72 8.32 -20.68
CA THR A 495 28.50 7.16 -21.56
C THR A 495 28.98 5.85 -20.93
N ILE A 496 28.55 4.72 -21.50
CA ILE A 496 29.04 3.38 -21.09
C ILE A 496 30.57 3.25 -21.16
N GLY A 497 31.22 4.05 -22.02
CA GLY A 497 32.67 4.11 -22.17
C GLY A 497 33.39 4.61 -20.91
N ASN A 498 32.76 5.49 -20.13
CA ASN A 498 33.39 6.18 -19.00
C ASN A 498 32.87 5.76 -17.61
N LEU A 499 31.69 5.15 -17.54
CA LEU A 499 31.08 4.78 -16.26
C LEU A 499 31.45 3.37 -15.83
N THR A 500 31.68 3.10 -14.55
CA THR A 500 31.97 1.76 -14.02
C THR A 500 31.43 1.57 -12.60
N LEU A 501 31.56 0.38 -12.01
CA LEU A 501 31.22 0.16 -10.59
C LEU A 501 32.46 0.01 -9.71
N THR A 502 32.40 0.57 -8.50
CA THR A 502 33.43 0.40 -7.47
C THR A 502 32.88 0.63 -6.05
N GLY A 503 33.52 -0.01 -5.07
CA GLY A 503 33.35 0.31 -3.64
C GLY A 503 34.29 1.41 -3.14
N TYR A 504 35.31 1.77 -3.93
CA TYR A 504 36.42 2.66 -3.54
C TYR A 504 36.37 4.03 -4.24
N ASN A 505 35.17 4.55 -4.48
CA ASN A 505 34.97 5.76 -5.28
C ASN A 505 35.61 6.99 -4.64
N SER A 506 35.51 7.12 -3.32
CA SER A 506 36.14 8.19 -2.54
C SER A 506 37.67 8.23 -2.68
N GLU A 507 38.30 7.06 -2.78
CA GLU A 507 39.73 6.88 -2.86
C GLU A 507 40.27 7.15 -4.27
N TYR A 508 39.45 6.87 -5.30
CA TYR A 508 39.78 7.16 -6.69
C TYR A 508 39.76 8.66 -6.98
N SER A 509 38.72 9.37 -6.53
CA SER A 509 38.61 10.83 -6.68
C SER A 509 38.93 11.31 -8.13
N ASP A 510 39.62 12.44 -8.27
CA ASP A 510 40.02 13.02 -9.56
C ASP A 510 41.41 12.51 -10.03
N LYS A 511 41.92 11.42 -9.45
CA LYS A 511 43.25 10.89 -9.78
C LYS A 511 43.37 10.53 -11.28
N PRO A 512 44.58 10.57 -11.84
CA PRO A 512 44.84 10.11 -13.20
C PRO A 512 44.45 8.64 -13.38
N PHE A 513 44.13 8.25 -14.62
CA PHE A 513 43.71 6.89 -14.91
C PHE A 513 44.72 5.83 -14.48
N SER A 514 46.00 6.05 -14.76
CA SER A 514 47.09 5.15 -14.39
C SER A 514 47.15 4.88 -12.88
N GLU A 515 46.94 5.92 -12.07
CA GLU A 515 46.88 5.79 -10.60
C GLU A 515 45.63 5.03 -10.16
N LYS A 516 44.44 5.37 -10.67
CA LYS A 516 43.20 4.64 -10.38
C LYS A 516 43.30 3.16 -10.79
N ARG A 517 44.05 2.84 -11.84
CA ARG A 517 44.29 1.47 -12.31
C ARG A 517 45.22 0.70 -11.39
N ASP A 518 46.36 1.28 -11.02
CA ASP A 518 47.48 0.57 -10.39
C ASP A 518 47.57 0.73 -8.85
N MET A 519 46.79 1.63 -8.25
CA MET A 519 46.74 1.77 -6.79
C MET A 519 46.20 0.51 -6.09
N GLU A 520 46.46 0.38 -4.78
CA GLU A 520 45.86 -0.68 -3.97
C GLU A 520 44.32 -0.61 -4.07
N ASN A 521 43.70 -1.75 -4.38
CA ASN A 521 42.26 -1.87 -4.70
C ASN A 521 41.80 -1.09 -5.96
N GLY A 522 42.73 -0.72 -6.84
CA GLY A 522 42.46 -0.07 -8.12
C GLY A 522 41.78 -0.98 -9.15
N PHE A 523 41.55 -0.46 -10.37
CA PHE A 523 40.85 -1.20 -11.42
C PHE A 523 41.53 -2.53 -11.79
N LYS A 524 42.86 -2.63 -11.64
CA LYS A 524 43.64 -3.84 -11.91
C LYS A 524 43.26 -5.01 -11.01
N ASP A 525 42.96 -4.73 -9.75
CA ASP A 525 42.64 -5.72 -8.71
C ASP A 525 41.13 -5.93 -8.52
N SER A 526 40.29 -5.09 -9.15
CA SER A 526 38.84 -5.15 -8.98
C SER A 526 38.24 -6.52 -9.37
N PRO A 527 37.44 -7.17 -8.50
CA PRO A 527 36.79 -8.44 -8.79
C PRO A 527 35.61 -8.32 -9.78
N ILE A 528 35.24 -7.10 -10.15
CA ILE A 528 34.12 -6.80 -11.03
C ILE A 528 34.46 -7.16 -12.47
N LYS A 529 33.63 -7.98 -13.10
CA LYS A 529 33.83 -8.45 -14.49
C LYS A 529 33.82 -7.26 -15.45
N PHE A 530 32.94 -6.30 -15.22
CA PHE A 530 32.88 -5.07 -16.02
C PHE A 530 34.21 -4.28 -16.01
N ASN A 531 34.91 -4.24 -14.86
CA ASN A 531 36.20 -3.54 -14.70
C ASN A 531 37.37 -4.28 -15.34
N GLN A 532 37.23 -5.55 -15.75
CA GLN A 532 38.33 -6.31 -16.39
C GLN A 532 38.85 -5.64 -17.65
N THR A 533 37.97 -4.94 -18.37
CA THR A 533 38.35 -4.17 -19.57
C THR A 533 39.29 -3.00 -19.28
N LEU A 534 39.39 -2.54 -18.02
CA LEU A 534 40.22 -1.42 -17.61
C LEU A 534 41.64 -1.84 -17.18
N ARG A 535 41.86 -3.12 -16.88
CA ARG A 535 43.11 -3.60 -16.27
C ARG A 535 44.34 -3.42 -17.15
N ASN A 536 44.16 -3.50 -18.47
CA ASN A 536 45.23 -3.50 -19.46
C ASN A 536 45.21 -2.25 -20.36
N VAL A 537 44.37 -1.26 -20.06
CA VAL A 537 44.37 0.01 -20.79
C VAL A 537 45.57 0.81 -20.31
N GLU A 538 46.44 1.26 -21.21
CA GLU A 538 47.63 2.05 -20.86
C GLU A 538 47.33 3.56 -20.75
N LEU A 539 46.50 4.07 -21.65
CA LEU A 539 46.08 5.47 -21.74
C LEU A 539 44.56 5.54 -21.90
N TRP A 540 43.91 6.47 -21.22
CA TRP A 540 42.47 6.70 -21.28
C TRP A 540 42.11 7.70 -22.37
N ASP A 541 42.12 7.22 -23.61
CA ASP A 541 41.86 8.01 -24.82
C ASP A 541 40.51 7.62 -25.50
N PRO A 542 40.06 8.35 -26.54
CA PRO A 542 38.84 8.00 -27.28
C PRO A 542 38.84 6.59 -27.88
N VAL A 543 40.00 6.03 -28.18
CA VAL A 543 40.13 4.64 -28.66
C VAL A 543 39.76 3.66 -27.55
N SER A 544 40.10 3.99 -26.30
CA SER A 544 39.86 3.21 -25.08
C SER A 544 38.43 3.29 -24.54
N PHE A 545 37.57 4.16 -25.09
CA PHE A 545 36.13 4.14 -24.79
C PHE A 545 35.39 3.05 -25.57
N THR A 546 35.98 2.62 -26.69
CA THR A 546 35.43 1.63 -27.63
C THR A 546 35.60 0.14 -27.22
N PRO A 547 36.61 -0.32 -26.46
CA PRO A 547 36.82 -1.75 -26.14
C PRO A 547 35.76 -2.34 -25.22
N ARG A 548 34.95 -1.51 -24.55
CA ARG A 548 33.80 -1.98 -23.73
C ARG A 548 32.65 -2.58 -24.57
N ASN A 549 32.80 -2.56 -25.90
CA ASN A 549 31.90 -3.18 -26.89
C ASN A 549 31.58 -4.66 -26.63
N TYR A 550 32.43 -5.41 -25.92
CA TYR A 550 32.16 -6.82 -25.60
C TYR A 550 30.84 -6.99 -24.82
N PHE A 551 30.52 -6.03 -23.94
CA PHE A 551 29.28 -6.03 -23.16
C PHE A 551 28.06 -5.52 -23.94
N LEU A 552 28.21 -5.00 -25.17
CA LEU A 552 27.09 -4.61 -26.04
C LEU A 552 26.40 -5.80 -26.74
N ARG A 553 26.95 -7.01 -26.58
CA ARG A 553 26.33 -8.28 -27.05
C ARG A 553 25.47 -8.95 -25.98
N ILE A 554 25.41 -8.37 -24.78
CA ILE A 554 24.61 -8.77 -23.61
C ILE A 554 23.33 -7.94 -23.62
#